data_AF-A0AAW0X770-F1
#
_entry.id   AF-A0AAW0X770-F1
#
_cell.length_a   1.000
_cell.length_b   1.000
_cell.length_c   1.000
_cell.angle_alpha   90.00
_cell.angle_beta   90.00
_cell.angle_gamma   90.00
#
_symmetry.space_group_name_H-M   'P 1'
#
loop_
_entity.id
_entity.type
_entity.pdbx_description
1 polymer ?
#
loop_
_entity_poly.entity_id
_entity_poly.type
_entity_poly.pdbx_seq_one_letter_code
_entity_poly.pdbx_strand_id
1 'polypeptide(L)'
;MAGSFINGALRNTAARCFSTTSCMLGKFPKNFDTSMGACGPLVDGADYTFLDGRSTPLRVGQRRRAQEQREVSAKVIQLLQETKFATERHARLQLEKQQKRQEIIESKLKAKGHKLLNKETSN
;
A
#
# COMPACT_ATOMS: atom_id res chain seq x y z
N MET A 1 40.43 16.69 -33.37
CA MET A 1 40.77 16.86 -34.80
C MET A 1 40.34 15.61 -35.53
N ALA A 2 39.62 15.80 -36.63
CA ALA A 2 39.07 14.79 -37.57
C ALA A 2 37.95 13.88 -36.99
N GLY A 3 36.74 13.80 -37.52
CA GLY A 3 36.27 14.19 -38.86
C GLY A 3 35.94 12.95 -39.68
N SER A 4 34.62 12.69 -39.80
CA SER A 4 33.87 12.02 -40.87
C SER A 4 34.27 10.61 -41.32
N PHE A 5 33.28 9.68 -41.40
CA PHE A 5 32.86 9.06 -42.66
C PHE A 5 31.41 8.55 -42.58
N ILE A 6 30.63 9.07 -43.52
CA ILE A 6 29.29 8.67 -44.00
C ILE A 6 29.30 7.23 -44.50
N ASN A 7 28.29 6.44 -44.18
CA ASN A 7 27.82 5.36 -45.05
C ASN A 7 26.31 5.18 -44.90
N GLY A 8 25.61 5.40 -46.00
CA GLY A 8 24.17 5.26 -46.11
C GLY A 8 23.73 3.80 -46.07
N ALA A 9 22.52 3.60 -45.57
CA ALA A 9 21.72 2.43 -45.90
C ALA A 9 20.25 2.89 -45.92
N LEU A 10 19.79 3.25 -47.12
CA LEU A 10 18.37 3.30 -47.45
C LEU A 10 17.80 1.88 -47.26
N ARG A 11 17.16 1.62 -46.12
CA ARG A 11 16.41 0.38 -45.91
C ARG A 11 14.92 0.63 -46.12
N ASN A 12 14.52 0.29 -47.34
CA ASN A 12 13.23 -0.28 -47.77
C ASN A 12 11.98 0.18 -46.99
N THR A 13 11.28 1.13 -47.57
CA THR A 13 9.85 1.38 -47.34
C THR A 13 9.03 0.34 -48.10
N ALA A 14 8.82 -0.84 -47.53
CA ALA A 14 7.80 -1.78 -48.01
C ALA A 14 7.38 -2.73 -46.89
N ALA A 15 6.07 -2.98 -46.80
CA ALA A 15 5.36 -3.76 -45.78
C ALA A 15 5.17 -3.07 -44.42
N ARG A 16 4.43 -1.94 -44.44
CA ARG A 16 3.59 -1.60 -43.29
C ARG A 16 2.45 -2.62 -43.25
N CYS A 17 2.63 -3.66 -42.46
CA CYS A 17 1.55 -4.49 -41.93
C CYS A 17 0.48 -3.53 -41.38
N PHE A 18 -0.80 -3.82 -41.60
CA PHE A 18 -1.91 -3.07 -41.02
C PHE A 18 -1.68 -2.92 -39.51
N SER A 19 -1.19 -1.75 -39.09
CA SER A 19 -1.17 -1.36 -37.70
C SER A 19 -2.64 -1.23 -37.34
N THR A 20 -3.14 -2.18 -36.56
CA THR A 20 -4.37 -1.95 -35.80
C THR A 20 -4.19 -0.61 -35.10
N THR A 21 -5.04 0.34 -35.46
CA THR A 21 -5.08 1.67 -34.89
C THR A 21 -5.09 1.53 -33.37
N SER A 22 -4.06 2.05 -32.70
CA SER A 22 -4.08 2.18 -31.25
C SER A 22 -5.32 2.99 -30.89
N CYS A 23 -6.29 2.33 -30.28
CA CYS A 23 -7.42 3.00 -29.67
C CYS A 23 -6.86 3.87 -28.55
N MET A 24 -6.67 5.15 -28.89
CA MET A 24 -6.71 6.32 -28.03
C MET A 24 -6.29 6.08 -26.57
N LEU A 25 -5.08 6.54 -26.25
CA LEU A 25 -4.69 6.96 -24.90
C LEU A 25 -5.56 8.17 -24.47
N GLY A 26 -6.86 7.95 -24.30
CA GLY A 26 -7.72 8.83 -23.53
C GLY A 26 -7.35 8.62 -22.07
N LYS A 27 -6.72 9.62 -21.46
CA LYS A 27 -6.50 9.64 -20.01
C LYS A 27 -7.87 9.74 -19.34
N PHE A 28 -8.51 8.60 -19.09
CA PHE A 28 -9.63 8.54 -18.15
C PHE A 28 -9.15 9.13 -16.82
N PRO A 29 -9.94 9.97 -16.12
CA PRO A 29 -9.59 10.40 -14.78
C PRO A 29 -9.30 9.15 -13.94
N LYS A 30 -8.32 9.22 -13.02
CA LYS A 30 -7.73 8.11 -12.23
C LYS A 30 -8.72 7.33 -11.34
N ASN A 31 -10.01 7.51 -11.54
CA ASN A 31 -11.11 6.96 -10.77
C ASN A 31 -11.62 5.64 -11.37
N PHE A 32 -11.11 5.23 -12.55
CA PHE A 32 -11.41 3.96 -13.18
C PHE A 32 -10.13 3.16 -13.35
N ASP A 33 -10.22 1.85 -13.20
CA ASP A 33 -9.13 0.94 -13.53
C ASP A 33 -8.70 1.17 -14.99
N THR A 34 -7.39 1.10 -15.24
CA THR A 34 -6.76 1.42 -16.53
C THR A 34 -7.25 0.57 -17.71
N SER A 35 -8.01 -0.50 -17.44
CA SER A 35 -8.70 -1.30 -18.45
C SER A 35 -10.21 -1.30 -18.22
N MET A 36 -10.96 -1.13 -19.30
CA MET A 36 -12.43 -1.16 -19.31
C MET A 36 -13.04 -2.47 -18.78
N GLY A 37 -12.23 -3.53 -18.62
CA GLY A 37 -12.65 -4.86 -18.17
C GLY A 37 -12.27 -5.21 -16.73
N ALA A 38 -11.68 -4.29 -15.96
CA ALA A 38 -11.14 -4.60 -14.63
C ALA A 38 -12.18 -4.52 -13.51
N CYS A 39 -12.92 -3.41 -13.39
CA CYS A 39 -14.03 -3.27 -12.46
C CYS A 39 -15.11 -2.33 -13.00
N GLY A 40 -16.32 -2.43 -12.43
CA GLY A 40 -17.39 -1.46 -12.68
C GLY A 40 -18.70 -2.08 -13.15
N PRO A 41 -19.72 -1.26 -13.41
CA PRO A 41 -21.09 -1.74 -13.65
C PRO A 41 -21.21 -2.64 -14.88
N LEU A 42 -20.38 -2.42 -15.91
CA LEU A 42 -20.33 -3.26 -17.11
C LEU A 42 -19.77 -4.67 -16.84
N VAL A 43 -18.88 -4.82 -15.86
CA VAL A 43 -18.14 -6.07 -15.59
C VAL A 43 -18.74 -6.86 -14.43
N ASP A 44 -19.20 -6.13 -13.41
CA ASP A 44 -19.73 -6.68 -12.17
C ASP A 44 -21.26 -6.76 -12.16
N GLY A 45 -21.94 -6.02 -13.04
CA GLY A 45 -23.37 -6.14 -13.28
C GLY A 45 -23.77 -7.48 -13.91
N ALA A 46 -25.07 -7.76 -13.91
CA ALA A 46 -25.62 -8.94 -14.58
C ALA A 46 -25.76 -8.69 -16.08
N ASP A 47 -25.33 -9.65 -16.90
CA ASP A 47 -25.41 -9.56 -18.37
C ASP A 47 -26.87 -9.67 -18.89
N TYR A 48 -27.76 -10.29 -18.12
CA TYR A 48 -29.18 -10.46 -18.43
C TYR A 48 -30.01 -10.50 -17.14
N THR A 49 -31.33 -10.38 -17.27
CA THR A 49 -32.31 -10.52 -16.18
C THR A 49 -33.50 -11.36 -16.63
N PHE A 50 -34.16 -12.05 -15.69
CA PHE A 50 -35.36 -12.82 -15.99
C PHE A 50 -36.59 -11.90 -16.03
N LEU A 51 -37.50 -12.12 -16.98
CA LEU A 51 -38.76 -11.36 -17.07
C LEU A 51 -39.63 -11.52 -15.81
N ASP A 52 -39.52 -12.66 -15.14
CA ASP A 52 -40.20 -12.94 -13.87
C ASP A 52 -39.63 -12.13 -12.68
N GLY A 53 -38.57 -11.34 -12.89
CA GLY A 53 -37.90 -10.55 -11.83
C GLY A 53 -36.98 -11.37 -10.92
N ARG A 54 -36.75 -12.65 -11.23
CA ARG A 54 -35.78 -13.48 -10.50
C ARG A 54 -34.36 -12.93 -10.64
N SER A 55 -33.56 -13.03 -9.58
CA SER A 55 -32.17 -12.60 -9.59
C SER A 55 -31.31 -13.47 -10.50
N THR A 56 -30.42 -12.84 -11.26
CA THR A 56 -29.46 -13.54 -12.11
C THR A 56 -28.42 -14.29 -11.27
N PRO A 57 -28.17 -15.58 -11.52
CA PRO A 57 -27.14 -16.31 -10.81
C PRO A 57 -25.75 -15.75 -11.11
N LEU A 58 -24.87 -15.76 -10.11
CA LEU A 58 -23.51 -15.22 -10.22
C LEU A 58 -22.63 -15.99 -11.22
N ARG A 59 -21.97 -15.25 -12.12
CA ARG A 59 -20.98 -15.82 -13.05
C ARG A 59 -19.76 -16.33 -12.30
N VAL A 60 -19.09 -17.37 -12.83
CA VAL A 60 -17.86 -17.95 -12.23
C VAL A 60 -16.81 -16.87 -11.95
N GLY A 61 -16.57 -15.96 -12.90
CA GLY A 61 -15.61 -14.87 -12.74
C GLY A 61 -15.98 -13.88 -11.63
N GLN A 62 -17.27 -13.56 -11.46
CA GLN A 62 -17.74 -12.69 -10.38
C GLN A 62 -17.53 -13.36 -9.02
N ARG A 63 -17.84 -14.67 -8.91
CA ARG A 63 -17.59 -15.44 -7.68
C ARG A 63 -16.11 -15.46 -7.31
N ARG A 64 -15.22 -15.73 -8.28
CA ARG A 64 -13.77 -15.71 -8.07
C ARG A 64 -13.30 -14.35 -7.55
N ARG A 65 -13.70 -13.25 -8.23
CA ARG A 65 -13.34 -11.89 -7.80
C ARG A 65 -13.84 -11.59 -6.39
N ALA A 66 -15.07 -11.95 -6.06
CA ALA A 66 -15.62 -11.74 -4.72
C ALA A 66 -14.83 -12.49 -3.64
N GLN A 67 -14.41 -13.73 -3.92
CA GLN A 67 -13.59 -14.52 -3.01
C GLN A 67 -12.19 -13.91 -2.82
N GLU A 68 -11.54 -13.50 -3.91
CA GLU A 68 -10.23 -12.83 -3.87
C GLU A 68 -10.29 -11.53 -3.05
N GLN A 69 -11.33 -10.71 -3.27
CA GLN A 69 -11.53 -9.48 -2.50
C GLN A 69 -11.76 -9.77 -1.01
N ARG A 70 -12.46 -10.85 -0.68
CA ARG A 70 -12.63 -11.30 0.71
C ARG A 70 -11.29 -11.69 1.34
N GLU A 71 -10.46 -12.44 0.64
CA GLU A 71 -9.14 -12.85 1.13
C GLU A 71 -8.20 -11.66 1.32
N VAL A 72 -8.18 -10.72 0.37
CA VAL A 72 -7.40 -9.48 0.49
C VAL A 72 -7.88 -8.67 1.69
N SER A 73 -9.20 -8.49 1.84
CA SER A 73 -9.78 -7.73 2.95
C SER A 73 -9.45 -8.37 4.31
N ALA A 74 -9.51 -9.69 4.41
CA ALA A 74 -9.14 -10.41 5.63
C ALA A 74 -7.68 -10.18 6.02
N LYS A 75 -6.76 -10.24 5.04
CA LYS A 75 -5.32 -9.97 5.26
C LYS A 75 -5.09 -8.53 5.72
N VAL A 76 -5.76 -7.55 5.10
CA VAL A 76 -5.65 -6.13 5.50
C VAL A 76 -6.07 -5.94 6.96
N ILE A 77 -7.20 -6.53 7.37
CA ILE A 77 -7.68 -6.43 8.75
C ILE A 77 -6.66 -7.04 9.73
N GLN A 78 -6.12 -8.21 9.40
CA GLN A 78 -5.09 -8.87 10.21
C GLN A 78 -3.86 -7.97 10.40
N LEU A 79 -3.28 -7.46 9.30
CA LEU A 79 -2.09 -6.62 9.35
C LEU A 79 -2.33 -5.32 10.15
N LEU A 80 -3.52 -4.74 10.04
CA LEU A 80 -3.89 -3.56 10.83
C LEU A 80 -3.94 -3.87 12.33
N GLN A 81 -4.48 -5.03 12.71
CA GLN A 81 -4.52 -5.47 14.10
C GLN A 81 -3.10 -5.69 14.66
N GLU A 82 -2.25 -6.36 13.90
CA GLU A 82 -0.84 -6.60 14.26
C GLU A 82 -0.08 -5.29 14.46
N THR A 83 -0.26 -4.34 13.53
CA THR A 83 0.39 -3.03 13.59
C THR A 83 -0.08 -2.24 14.82
N LYS A 84 -1.39 -2.19 15.06
CA LYS A 84 -1.96 -1.52 16.25
C LYS A 84 -1.40 -2.11 17.53
N PHE A 85 -1.42 -3.44 17.65
CA PHE A 85 -0.85 -4.14 18.80
C PHE A 85 0.63 -3.80 19.01
N ALA A 86 1.43 -3.77 17.94
CA ALA A 86 2.85 -3.44 18.03
C ALA A 86 3.07 -2.02 18.58
N THR A 87 2.29 -1.04 18.10
CA THR A 87 2.38 0.36 18.57
C THR A 87 2.00 0.49 20.05
N GLU A 88 0.88 -0.12 20.46
CA GLU A 88 0.39 -0.09 21.84
C GLU A 88 1.37 -0.77 22.79
N ARG A 89 1.86 -1.97 22.41
CA ARG A 89 2.86 -2.71 23.19
C ARG A 89 4.14 -1.90 23.34
N HIS A 90 4.62 -1.25 22.28
CA HIS A 90 5.83 -0.43 22.36
C HIS A 90 5.64 0.73 23.33
N ALA A 91 4.52 1.45 23.25
CA ALA A 91 4.20 2.54 24.17
C ALA A 91 4.15 2.04 25.63
N ARG A 92 3.51 0.90 25.89
CA ARG A 92 3.44 0.28 27.21
C ARG A 92 4.83 -0.06 27.77
N LEU A 93 5.69 -0.68 26.97
CA LEU A 93 7.06 -1.03 27.38
C LEU A 93 7.92 0.20 27.68
N GLN A 94 7.74 1.30 26.96
CA GLN A 94 8.46 2.55 27.25
C GLN A 94 7.99 3.16 28.58
N LEU A 95 6.69 3.16 28.83
CA LEU A 95 6.11 3.63 30.08
C LEU A 95 6.57 2.77 31.27
N GLU A 96 6.53 1.44 31.15
CA GLU A 96 7.05 0.52 32.16
C GLU A 96 8.55 0.75 32.45
N LYS A 97 9.37 1.02 31.42
CA LYS A 97 10.79 1.35 31.59
C LYS A 97 10.99 2.67 32.33
N GLN A 98 10.17 3.68 32.05
CA GLN A 98 10.24 4.97 32.73
C GLN A 98 9.82 4.85 34.20
N GLN A 99 8.73 4.15 34.48
CA GLN A 99 8.25 3.87 35.84
C GLN A 99 9.31 3.12 36.64
N LYS A 100 9.88 2.03 36.11
CA LYS A 100 10.97 1.30 36.77
C LYS A 100 12.18 2.19 37.08
N ARG A 101 12.54 3.09 36.16
CA ARG A 101 13.63 4.05 36.40
C ARG A 101 13.29 5.01 37.54
N GLN A 102 12.05 5.50 37.59
CA GLN A 102 11.58 6.38 38.66
C GLN A 102 11.56 5.65 40.00
N GLU A 103 11.00 4.44 40.07
CA GLU A 103 11.00 3.58 41.26
C GLU A 103 12.43 3.31 41.78
N ILE A 104 13.39 3.06 40.88
CA ILE A 104 14.81 2.88 41.25
C ILE A 104 15.40 4.18 41.80
N ILE A 105 15.00 5.35 41.31
CA ILE A 105 15.48 6.64 41.80
C ILE A 105 14.86 6.95 43.17
N GLU A 106 13.58 6.69 43.34
CA GLU A 106 12.83 6.93 44.58
C GLU A 106 13.27 5.99 45.71
N SER A 107 13.57 4.73 45.38
CA SER A 107 14.10 3.74 46.34
C SER A 107 15.56 3.99 46.73
N LYS A 108 16.30 4.82 45.99
CA LYS A 108 17.68 5.17 46.36
C LYS A 108 17.68 6.03 47.62
N LEU A 109 18.56 5.68 48.55
CA LEU A 109 18.84 6.49 49.73
C LEU A 109 19.43 7.86 49.33
N LYS A 110 19.20 8.86 50.18
CA LYS A 110 19.74 10.21 50.02
C LYS A 110 21.27 10.16 49.85
N ALA A 111 21.78 11.00 48.96
CA ALA A 111 23.22 11.14 48.76
C ALA A 111 23.91 11.69 50.02
N LYS A 112 25.16 11.27 50.26
CA LYS A 112 25.96 11.68 51.43
C LYS A 112 27.21 12.47 51.03
N GLY A 113 27.74 13.23 51.98
CA GLY A 113 29.10 13.80 51.98
C GLY A 113 29.43 14.65 50.75
N HIS A 114 30.51 14.27 50.05
CA HIS A 114 31.10 14.97 48.91
C HIS A 114 30.14 15.25 47.73
N LYS A 115 29.07 14.46 47.56
CA LYS A 115 28.09 14.67 46.48
C LYS A 115 27.19 15.89 46.71
N LEU A 116 27.03 16.34 47.95
CA LEU A 116 26.29 17.55 48.27
C LEU A 116 27.13 18.79 47.94
N LEU A 117 28.41 18.77 48.32
CA LEU A 117 29.35 19.88 48.12
C LEU A 117 29.59 20.22 46.64
N ASN A 118 29.61 19.20 45.77
CA ASN A 118 29.80 19.39 44.32
C ASN A 118 28.54 19.90 43.59
N LYS A 119 27.35 19.77 44.20
CA LYS A 119 26.10 20.25 43.61
C LYS A 119 25.94 21.77 43.77
N GLU A 120 26.53 22.35 44.80
CA GLU A 120 26.46 23.79 45.08
C GLU A 120 27.40 24.62 44.19
N THR A 121 28.50 24.02 43.72
CA THR A 121 29.52 24.68 42.90
C THR A 121 29.26 24.64 41.38
N SER A 122 28.20 23.95 40.93
CA SER A 122 27.86 23.76 39.51
C SER A 122 26.56 24.44 39.06
N ASN A 123 25.99 25.31 39.92
CA ASN A 123 24.90 26.23 39.58
C ASN A 123 25.43 27.59 39.12
#